data_AF-A0A437LYD6-F1
#
_entry.id   AF-A0A437LYD6-F1
#
_cell.length_a   1.000
_cell.length_b   1.000
_cell.length_c   1.000
_cell.angle_alpha   90.00
_cell.angle_beta   90.00
_cell.angle_gamma   90.00
#
_symmetry.space_group_name_H-M   'P 1'
#
loop_
_entity.id
_entity.type
_entity.pdbx_description
1 polymer ?
#
loop_
_entity_poly.entity_id
_entity_poly.type
_entity_poly.pdbx_seq_one_letter_code
_entity_poly.pdbx_strand_id
1 'polypeptide(L)' 'MTKGSDDFRRSVAARAAELTGVDKTAVLAELSADGRTHHAASRQLAAAIEQAIRELEKSTGQDMC' A
#
# COMPACT_ATOMS: atom_id res chain seq x y z
N MET A 1 -17.68 7.79 -9.50
CA MET A 1 -16.33 8.07 -8.95
C MET A 1 -16.02 6.98 -7.93
N THR A 2 -14.95 6.22 -8.15
CA THR A 2 -14.59 4.95 -7.50
C THR A 2 -14.17 5.15 -6.03
N LYS A 3 -15.15 5.28 -5.12
CA LYS A 3 -14.93 5.43 -3.67
C LYS A 3 -14.10 4.27 -3.08
N GLY A 4 -14.35 3.04 -3.54
CA GLY A 4 -13.64 1.84 -3.09
C GLY A 4 -12.14 1.82 -3.40
N SER A 5 -11.70 2.43 -4.50
CA SER A 5 -10.27 2.45 -4.86
C SER A 5 -9.46 3.47 -4.04
N ASP A 6 -10.09 4.52 -3.50
CA ASP A 6 -9.43 5.50 -2.64
C ASP A 6 -9.27 4.97 -1.21
N ASP A 7 -10.33 4.37 -0.66
CA ASP A 7 -10.29 3.70 0.64
C ASP A 7 -9.27 2.56 0.67
N PHE A 8 -9.23 1.74 -0.38
CA PHE A 8 -8.23 0.67 -0.50
C PHE A 8 -6.80 1.22 -0.49
N ARG A 9 -6.52 2.26 -1.29
CA ARG A 9 -5.18 2.90 -1.31
C ARG A 9 -4.78 3.48 0.04
N ARG A 10 -5.72 4.08 0.78
CA ARG A 10 -5.47 4.59 2.14
C ARG A 10 -5.14 3.49 3.14
N SER A 11 -5.81 2.35 3.04
CA SER A 11 -5.56 1.17 3.89
C SER A 11 -4.21 0.53 3.59
N VAL A 12 -3.87 0.34 2.31
CA VAL A 12 -2.55 -0.14 1.88
C VAL A 12 -1.45 0.79 2.38
N ALA A 13 -1.61 2.10 2.21
CA ALA A 13 -0.63 3.08 2.66
C ALA A 13 -0.43 3.08 4.18
N ALA A 14 -1.52 2.96 4.94
CA ALA A 14 -1.43 2.85 6.40
C ALA A 14 -0.65 1.61 6.82
N ARG A 15 -0.96 0.46 6.21
CA ARG A 15 -0.30 -0.81 6.56
C ARG A 15 1.17 -0.85 6.15
N ALA A 16 1.51 -0.36 4.96
CA ALA A 16 2.89 -0.29 4.51
C ALA A 16 3.73 0.71 5.33
N ALA A 17 3.11 1.80 5.81
CA ALA A 17 3.75 2.72 6.76
C ALA A 17 4.07 2.03 8.09
N GLU A 18 3.17 1.21 8.64
CA GLU A 18 3.44 0.41 9.85
C GLU A 18 4.60 -0.58 9.67
N LEU A 19 4.67 -1.25 8.51
CA LEU A 19 5.69 -2.25 8.23
C LEU A 19 7.10 -1.66 8.06
N THR A 20 7.19 -0.41 7.59
CA THR A 20 8.46 0.24 7.23
C THR A 20 8.87 1.36 8.18
N GLY A 21 7.96 1.85 9.01
CA GLY A 21 8.13 3.06 9.81
C GLY A 21 8.16 4.36 8.99
N VAL A 22 7.87 4.28 7.69
CA VAL A 22 7.81 5.44 6.78
C VAL A 22 6.50 6.19 6.96
N ASP A 23 6.53 7.52 6.80
CA ASP A 23 5.32 8.33 6.90
C ASP A 23 4.28 7.93 5.83
N LYS A 24 3.02 7.79 6.26
CA LYS A 24 1.89 7.41 5.40
C LYS A 24 1.74 8.33 4.17
N THR A 25 2.05 9.62 4.31
CA THR A 25 1.99 10.59 3.21
C THR A 25 3.04 10.29 2.14
N ALA A 26 4.24 9.87 2.55
CA ALA A 26 5.28 9.44 1.62
C ALA A 26 4.87 8.15 0.90
N VAL A 27 4.22 7.22 1.60
CA VAL A 27 3.68 6.00 0.96
C VAL A 27 2.57 6.32 -0.04
N LEU A 28 1.66 7.24 0.28
CA LEU A 28 0.60 7.69 -0.64
C LEU A 28 1.16 8.42 -1.87
N ALA A 29 2.23 9.20 -1.69
CA ALA A 29 2.92 9.85 -2.79
C ALA A 29 3.53 8.81 -3.75
N GLU A 30 4.19 7.77 -3.22
CA GLU A 30 4.74 6.67 -4.02
C GLU A 30 3.65 5.87 -4.75
N LEU A 31 2.52 5.59 -4.09
CA LEU A 31 1.35 4.93 -4.72
C LEU A 31 0.72 5.78 -5.84
N SER A 32 0.86 7.10 -5.77
CA SER A 32 0.33 8.03 -6.78
C SER A 32 1.33 8.28 -7.91
N ALA A 33 2.61 8.07 -7.67
CA ALA A 33 3.69 8.38 -8.58
C ALA A 33 4.06 7.21 -9.50
N ASP A 34 3.09 6.48 -10.07
CA ASP A 34 3.22 5.48 -11.17
C ASP A 34 4.65 4.91 -11.40
N GLY A 35 5.28 4.34 -10.36
CA GLY A 35 6.61 3.71 -10.42
C GLY A 35 7.79 4.55 -10.93
N ARG A 36 7.74 5.90 -10.96
CA ARG A 36 8.77 6.70 -11.64
C ARG A 36 10.06 6.99 -10.88
N THR A 37 10.18 6.62 -9.60
CA THR A 37 11.39 6.90 -8.80
C THR A 37 11.87 5.69 -8.01
N HIS A 38 12.67 4.82 -8.65
CA HIS A 38 13.31 3.69 -7.97
C HIS A 38 14.56 4.11 -7.19
N HIS A 39 14.40 4.44 -5.90
CA HIS A 39 15.50 4.48 -4.92
C HIS A 39 15.56 3.18 -4.09
N ALA A 40 16.69 2.87 -3.44
CA ALA A 40 16.82 1.66 -2.61
C ALA A 40 15.80 1.60 -1.44
N ALA A 41 15.41 2.76 -0.88
CA ALA A 41 14.31 2.88 0.08
C ALA A 41 12.94 2.51 -0.55
N SER A 42 12.77 2.78 -1.85
CA SER A 42 11.58 2.39 -2.63
C SER A 42 11.50 0.87 -2.82
N ARG A 43 12.60 0.09 -2.78
CA ARG A 43 12.51 -1.39 -2.87
C ARG A 43 11.91 -2.03 -1.61
N GLN A 44 12.38 -1.62 -0.44
CA GLN A 44 11.80 -2.10 0.83
C GLN A 44 10.37 -1.60 0.99
N LEU A 45 10.11 -0.35 0.61
CA LEU A 45 8.77 0.21 0.63
C LEU A 45 7.83 -0.47 -0.37
N ALA A 46 8.26 -0.76 -1.58
CA ALA A 46 7.49 -1.50 -2.57
C ALA A 46 7.15 -2.91 -2.08
N ALA A 47 8.10 -3.62 -1.48
CA ALA A 47 7.83 -4.92 -0.88
C ALA A 47 6.78 -4.85 0.24
N ALA A 48 6.83 -3.81 1.08
CA ALA A 48 5.84 -3.58 2.13
C ALA A 48 4.46 -3.20 1.57
N ILE A 49 4.40 -2.42 0.50
CA ILE A 49 3.17 -2.09 -0.22
C ILE A 49 2.55 -3.35 -0.80
N GLU A 50 3.33 -4.19 -1.51
CA GLU A 50 2.82 -5.45 -2.06
C GLU A 50 2.34 -6.41 -0.95
N GLN A 51 3.05 -6.48 0.17
CA GLN A 51 2.62 -7.27 1.33
C GLN A 51 1.29 -6.74 1.88
N ALA A 52 1.16 -5.42 2.06
CA ALA A 52 -0.07 -4.78 2.53
C ALA A 52 -1.26 -5.03 1.59
N ILE A 53 -1.04 -4.96 0.27
CA ILE A 53 -2.06 -5.30 -0.73
C ILE A 53 -2.51 -6.75 -0.55
N ARG A 54 -1.57 -7.70 -0.50
CA ARG A 54 -1.88 -9.12 -0.33
C ARG A 54 -2.62 -9.41 0.98
N GLU A 55 -2.24 -8.77 2.08
CA GLU A 55 -2.91 -8.91 3.39
C GLU A 55 -4.36 -8.41 3.31
N LEU A 56 -4.60 -7.27 2.68
CA LEU A 56 -5.93 -6.67 2.55
C LEU A 56 -6.81 -7.42 1.55
N GLU A 57 -6.28 -7.84 0.40
CA GLU A 57 -7.00 -8.67 -0.56
C GLU A 57 -7.40 -10.01 0.06
N LYS A 58 -6.51 -10.63 0.84
CA LYS A 58 -6.81 -11.87 1.57
C LYS A 58 -7.90 -11.65 2.62
N SER A 59 -7.84 -10.58 3.41
CA SER A 59 -8.89 -10.26 4.39
C SER A 59 -10.24 -9.96 3.76
N THR A 60 -10.26 -9.39 2.55
CA THR A 60 -11.51 -9.05 1.85
C THR A 60 -12.07 -10.25 1.07
N GLY A 61 -11.22 -11.21 0.70
CA GLY A 61 -11.58 -12.42 -0.06
C GLY A 61 -11.78 -13.70 0.77
N GLN A 62 -11.32 -13.76 2.03
CA GLN A 62 -11.37 -14.99 2.85
C GLN A 62 -12.53 -15.06 3.87
N ASP A 63 -13.41 -14.07 3.93
CA ASP A 63 -14.61 -14.10 4.81
C ASP A 63 -15.81 -14.86 4.19
N MET A 64 -15.58 -15.63 3.11
CA MET A 64 -16.60 -16.48 2.47
C MET A 64 -16.14 -17.94 2.44
N CYS A 65 -16.22 -18.64 3.58
CA CYS A 65 -16.30 -20.10 3.67
C CYS A 65 -17.06 -20.49 4.95
#